data_AF-A0A2W2FG65-F1
#
_entry.id   AF-A0A2W2FG65-F1
#
_cell.length_a   1.000
_cell.length_b   1.000
_cell.length_c   1.000
_cell.angle_alpha   90.00
_cell.angle_beta   90.00
_cell.angle_gamma   90.00
#
_symmetry.space_group_name_H-M   'P 1'
#
loop_
_entity.id
_entity.type
_entity.pdbx_description
1 polymer ?
#
loop_
_entity_poly.entity_id
_entity_poly.type
_entity_poly.pdbx_seq_one_letter_code
_entity_poly.pdbx_strand_id
1 'polypeptide(L)'
;MADSHEERRRELIIKLTETFRLLRAALADLPIPIQIAPSMASEPEDVDRMLERAREALQDEPMHEGARTHLDMAILAFASAFDVAHIAHHREAMQWRYDGTLFLLGQTVANITLATLLADEES
;
A
#
# COMPACT_ATOMS: atom_id res chain seq x y z
N MET A 1 -19.52 -23.88 -2.60
CA MET A 1 -18.93 -22.79 -3.41
C MET A 1 -18.97 -21.42 -2.74
N ALA A 2 -19.73 -21.21 -1.66
CA ALA A 2 -19.68 -19.96 -0.87
C ALA A 2 -18.40 -19.84 -0.01
N ASP A 3 -17.86 -20.97 0.47
CA ASP A 3 -16.65 -20.98 1.32
C ASP A 3 -15.42 -20.36 0.63
N SER A 4 -15.22 -20.61 -0.67
CA SER A 4 -14.03 -20.11 -1.38
C SER A 4 -14.04 -18.60 -1.61
N HIS A 5 -15.22 -17.97 -1.71
CA HIS A 5 -15.31 -16.52 -1.85
C HIS A 5 -15.10 -15.80 -0.52
N GLU A 6 -15.68 -16.31 0.56
CA GLU A 6 -15.50 -15.76 1.90
C GLU A 6 -14.04 -15.91 2.38
N GLU A 7 -13.42 -17.06 2.09
CA GLU A 7 -12.02 -17.33 2.41
C GLU A 7 -11.07 -16.40 1.64
N ARG A 8 -11.24 -16.24 0.32
CA ARG A 8 -10.44 -15.31 -0.48
C ARG A 8 -10.64 -13.86 -0.05
N ARG A 9 -11.85 -13.47 0.34
CA ARG A 9 -12.11 -12.13 0.89
C ARG A 9 -11.36 -11.92 2.21
N ARG A 10 -11.39 -12.91 3.11
CA ARG A 10 -10.65 -12.85 4.37
C ARG A 10 -9.15 -12.74 4.12
N GLU A 11 -8.60 -13.55 3.23
CA GLU A 11 -7.20 -13.49 2.85
C GLU A 11 -6.83 -12.12 2.29
N LEU A 12 -7.67 -11.55 1.43
CA LEU A 12 -7.48 -10.21 0.88
C LEU A 12 -7.40 -9.14 1.98
N ILE A 13 -8.34 -9.15 2.92
CA ILE A 13 -8.38 -8.19 4.03
C ILE A 13 -7.12 -8.31 4.89
N ILE A 14 -6.68 -9.54 5.16
CA ILE A 14 -5.44 -9.81 5.90
C ILE A 14 -4.25 -9.21 5.16
N LYS A 15 -4.08 -9.54 3.88
CA LYS A 15 -2.95 -9.06 3.06
C LYS A 15 -2.95 -7.55 2.95
N LEU A 16 -4.09 -6.95 2.69
CA LEU A 16 -4.22 -5.51 2.57
C LEU A 16 -3.87 -4.81 3.89
N THR A 17 -4.30 -5.36 5.03
CA THR A 17 -3.93 -4.84 6.36
C THR A 17 -2.44 -5.01 6.67
N GLU A 18 -1.86 -6.16 6.32
CA GLU A 18 -0.43 -6.43 6.50
C GLU A 18 0.43 -5.49 5.66
N THR A 19 0.12 -5.33 4.38
CA THR A 19 0.82 -4.44 3.46
C THR A 19 0.67 -2.97 3.89
N PHE A 20 -0.52 -2.56 4.35
CA PHE A 20 -0.72 -1.21 4.90
C PHE A 20 0.17 -0.95 6.11
N ARG A 21 0.27 -1.93 7.03
CA ARG A 21 1.14 -1.84 8.20
C ARG A 21 2.61 -1.72 7.78
N LEU A 22 3.03 -2.48 6.77
CA LEU A 22 4.39 -2.42 6.24
C LEU A 22 4.69 -1.04 5.62
N LEU A 23 3.78 -0.53 4.79
CA LEU A 23 3.91 0.81 4.20
C LEU A 23 4.00 1.88 5.30
N ARG A 24 3.13 1.81 6.31
CA ARG A 24 3.18 2.74 7.45
C ARG A 24 4.51 2.67 8.19
N ALA A 25 5.03 1.46 8.41
CA ALA A 25 6.32 1.28 9.07
C ALA A 25 7.45 1.89 8.24
N ALA A 26 7.47 1.65 6.93
CA ALA A 26 8.48 2.23 6.03
C ALA A 26 8.44 3.76 6.03
N LEU A 27 7.25 4.37 6.00
CA LEU A 27 7.09 5.82 6.05
C LEU A 27 7.46 6.43 7.41
N ALA A 28 7.25 5.69 8.50
CA ALA A 28 7.60 6.14 9.85
C ALA A 28 9.11 6.04 10.14
N ASP A 29 9.84 5.23 9.36
CA ASP A 29 11.29 5.02 9.49
C ASP A 29 12.12 6.02 8.66
N LEU A 30 11.45 6.91 7.92
CA LEU A 30 12.09 7.96 7.15
C LEU A 30 12.85 8.97 8.04
N PRO A 31 13.87 9.66 7.49
CA PRO A 31 14.60 10.71 8.20
C PRO A 31 13.68 11.75 8.83
N ILE A 32 12.63 12.16 8.10
CA ILE A 32 11.52 12.92 8.65
C ILE A 32 10.29 11.98 8.63
N PRO A 33 9.83 11.46 9.78
CA PRO A 33 8.77 10.46 9.80
C PRO A 33 7.45 10.97 9.22
N ILE A 34 6.94 10.28 8.20
CA ILE A 34 5.62 10.54 7.61
C ILE A 34 4.59 9.68 8.32
N GLN A 35 3.72 10.33 9.10
CA GLN A 35 2.69 9.63 9.87
C GLN A 35 1.39 9.49 9.08
N ILE A 36 1.01 8.25 8.78
CA ILE A 36 -0.32 7.90 8.29
C ILE A 36 -1.16 7.23 9.38
N ALA A 37 -2.48 7.36 9.30
CA ALA A 37 -3.40 6.90 10.34
C ALA A 37 -3.23 5.38 10.62
N PRO A 38 -3.40 4.94 11.87
CA PRO A 38 -3.16 3.55 12.25
C PRO A 38 -4.20 2.58 11.67
N SER A 39 -5.39 3.08 11.34
CA SER A 39 -6.47 2.37 10.66
C SER A 39 -6.73 3.00 9.31
N MET A 40 -7.06 2.16 8.32
CA MET A 40 -7.68 2.64 7.10
C MET A 40 -9.03 3.29 7.46
N ALA A 41 -9.30 4.45 6.88
CA ALA A 41 -10.53 5.17 7.12
C ALA A 41 -11.76 4.37 6.66
N SER A 42 -12.93 4.72 7.18
CA SER A 42 -14.19 4.08 6.78
C SER A 42 -14.58 4.38 5.34
N GLU A 43 -14.09 5.51 4.80
CA GLU A 43 -14.39 5.99 3.45
C GLU A 43 -13.14 5.91 2.57
N PRO A 44 -13.25 5.39 1.33
CA PRO A 44 -12.13 5.34 0.40
C PRO A 44 -11.46 6.69 0.15
N GLU A 45 -12.26 7.76 0.07
CA GLU A 45 -11.79 9.12 -0.20
C GLU A 45 -10.90 9.68 0.93
N ASP A 46 -11.04 9.16 2.15
CA ASP A 46 -10.14 9.49 3.26
C ASP A 46 -8.80 8.76 3.13
N VAL A 47 -8.82 7.51 2.65
CA VAL A 47 -7.59 6.73 2.39
C VAL A 47 -6.79 7.40 1.27
N ASP A 48 -7.45 7.79 0.17
CA ASP A 48 -6.79 8.46 -0.95
C ASP A 48 -6.12 9.76 -0.51
N ARG A 49 -6.85 10.63 0.21
CA ARG A 49 -6.30 11.89 0.72
C ARG A 49 -5.13 11.68 1.68
N MET A 50 -5.18 10.63 2.50
CA MET A 50 -4.09 10.29 3.40
C MET A 50 -2.85 9.87 2.63
N LEU A 51 -3.00 9.02 1.62
CA LEU A 51 -1.89 8.54 0.79
C LEU A 51 -1.33 9.66 -0.09
N GLU A 52 -2.17 10.53 -0.65
CA GLU A 52 -1.75 11.69 -1.44
C GLU A 52 -0.88 12.65 -0.60
N ARG A 53 -1.30 12.97 0.62
CA ARG A 53 -0.48 13.76 1.56
C ARG A 53 0.85 13.09 1.89
N ALA A 54 0.86 11.77 2.04
CA ALA A 54 2.10 11.03 2.28
C ALA A 54 3.05 11.14 1.07
N ARG A 55 2.52 11.10 -0.16
CA ARG A 55 3.32 11.29 -1.38
C ARG A 55 3.86 12.70 -1.52
N GLU A 56 3.07 13.72 -1.16
CA GLU A 56 3.52 15.12 -1.13
C GLU A 56 4.68 15.28 -0.14
N ALA A 57 4.51 14.81 1.11
CA ALA A 57 5.56 14.89 2.12
C ALA A 57 6.83 14.12 1.71
N LEU A 58 6.67 12.97 1.04
CA LEU A 58 7.78 12.16 0.55
C LEU A 58 8.67 12.90 -0.46
N GLN A 59 8.13 13.86 -1.23
CA GLN A 59 8.95 14.62 -2.19
C GLN A 59 10.05 15.43 -1.51
N ASP A 60 9.76 15.93 -0.30
CA ASP A 60 10.66 16.78 0.47
C ASP A 60 11.65 15.99 1.34
N GLU A 61 11.58 14.65 1.34
CA GLU A 61 12.47 13.82 2.16
C GLU A 61 13.94 13.94 1.75
N PRO A 62 14.86 14.14 2.72
CA PRO A 62 16.29 14.08 2.48
C PRO A 62 16.75 12.61 2.37
N MET A 63 16.41 11.96 1.26
CA MET A 63 16.78 10.57 0.97
C MET A 63 17.21 10.35 -0.48
N HIS A 64 17.84 9.21 -0.75
CA HIS A 64 18.24 8.80 -2.09
C HIS A 64 17.08 8.85 -3.09
N GLU A 65 17.31 9.41 -4.29
CA GLU A 65 16.27 9.59 -5.30
C GLU A 65 15.63 8.27 -5.74
N GLY A 66 16.43 7.21 -5.89
CA GLY A 66 15.93 5.88 -6.22
C GLY A 66 15.04 5.30 -5.12
N ALA A 67 15.45 5.46 -3.86
CA ALA A 67 14.66 4.98 -2.71
C ALA A 67 13.33 5.73 -2.61
N ARG A 68 13.36 7.07 -2.76
CA ARG A 68 12.17 7.92 -2.82
C ARG A 68 11.22 7.51 -3.93
N THR A 69 11.74 7.27 -5.14
CA THR A 69 10.93 6.84 -6.29
C THR A 69 10.22 5.52 -6.02
N HIS A 70 10.92 4.55 -5.43
CA HIS A 70 10.31 3.28 -5.06
C HIS A 70 9.28 3.43 -3.95
N LEU A 71 9.50 4.27 -2.93
CA LEU A 71 8.46 4.55 -1.94
C LEU A 71 7.22 5.22 -2.53
N ASP A 72 7.39 6.16 -3.46
CA ASP A 72 6.25 6.78 -4.16
C ASP A 72 5.43 5.74 -4.94
N MET A 73 6.13 4.85 -5.65
CA MET A 73 5.52 3.73 -6.37
C MET A 73 4.84 2.72 -5.43
N ALA A 74 5.39 2.49 -4.23
CA ALA A 74 4.75 1.66 -3.22
C ALA A 74 3.43 2.28 -2.75
N ILE A 75 3.40 3.58 -2.47
CA ILE A 75 2.18 4.28 -2.07
C ILE A 75 1.12 4.20 -3.18
N LEU A 76 1.51 4.44 -4.44
CA LEU A 76 0.62 4.34 -5.61
C LEU A 76 0.06 2.93 -5.82
N ALA A 77 0.91 1.91 -5.72
CA ALA A 77 0.50 0.51 -5.85
C ALA A 77 -0.49 0.13 -4.74
N PHE A 78 -0.28 0.61 -3.51
CA PHE A 78 -1.19 0.37 -2.40
C PHE A 78 -2.54 1.07 -2.60
N ALA A 79 -2.54 2.34 -3.00
CA ALA A 79 -3.78 3.07 -3.31
C ALA A 79 -4.60 2.33 -4.39
N SER A 80 -3.93 1.91 -5.46
CA SER A 80 -4.55 1.13 -6.53
C SER A 80 -5.10 -0.21 -6.02
N ALA A 81 -4.38 -0.89 -5.12
CA ALA A 81 -4.83 -2.14 -4.53
C ALA A 81 -6.10 -1.93 -3.68
N PHE A 82 -6.14 -0.84 -2.92
CA PHE A 82 -7.27 -0.45 -2.08
C PHE A 82 -8.52 -0.17 -2.92
N ASP A 83 -8.39 0.57 -4.01
CA ASP A 83 -9.49 0.83 -4.95
C ASP A 83 -10.06 -0.45 -5.55
N VAL A 84 -9.18 -1.32 -6.05
CA VAL A 84 -9.61 -2.59 -6.66
C VAL A 84 -10.27 -3.49 -5.60
N ALA A 85 -9.76 -3.50 -4.37
CA ALA A 85 -10.36 -4.24 -3.26
C ALA A 85 -11.75 -3.71 -2.89
N HIS A 86 -11.92 -2.37 -2.86
CA HIS A 86 -13.20 -1.73 -2.61
C HIS A 86 -14.23 -2.04 -3.72
N ILE A 87 -13.81 -1.98 -4.99
CA ILE A 87 -14.65 -2.38 -6.14
C ILE A 87 -15.01 -3.86 -6.09
N ALA A 88 -14.09 -4.72 -5.62
CA ALA A 88 -14.34 -6.15 -5.43
C ALA A 88 -15.33 -6.42 -4.28
N HIS A 89 -15.42 -5.54 -3.29
CA HIS A 89 -16.37 -5.67 -2.19
C HIS A 89 -17.81 -5.33 -2.60
N HIS A 90 -18.01 -4.32 -3.45
CA HIS A 90 -19.33 -3.78 -3.78
C HIS A 90 -20.05 -4.45 -4.97
N ARG A 91 -19.42 -5.40 -5.66
CA ARG A 91 -20.00 -6.11 -6.81
C ARG A 91 -19.72 -7.60 -6.68
N GLU A 92 -20.59 -8.46 -7.25
CA GLU A 92 -20.34 -9.90 -7.43
C GLU A 92 -18.99 -10.13 -8.15
N ALA A 93 -17.91 -10.17 -7.37
CA ALA A 93 -16.59 -9.89 -7.92
C ALA A 93 -16.09 -11.07 -8.74
N MET A 94 -15.83 -10.79 -10.01
CA MET A 94 -15.04 -11.67 -10.85
C MET A 94 -13.68 -11.91 -10.20
N GLN A 95 -13.26 -13.18 -10.18
CA GLN A 95 -12.05 -13.66 -9.49
C GLN A 95 -10.80 -12.84 -9.83
N TRP A 96 -10.69 -12.32 -11.07
CA TRP A 96 -9.54 -11.52 -11.52
C TRP A 96 -9.30 -10.24 -10.69
N ARG A 97 -10.34 -9.67 -10.04
CA ARG A 97 -10.15 -8.49 -9.19
C ARG A 97 -9.39 -8.81 -7.92
N TYR A 98 -9.62 -9.98 -7.33
CA TYR A 98 -8.83 -10.46 -6.20
C TYR A 98 -7.37 -10.66 -6.59
N ASP A 99 -7.14 -11.30 -7.74
CA ASP A 99 -5.79 -11.53 -8.27
C ASP A 99 -5.09 -10.20 -8.56
N GLY A 100 -5.80 -9.22 -9.12
CA GLY A 100 -5.31 -7.87 -9.38
C GLY A 100 -4.92 -7.12 -8.10
N THR A 101 -5.76 -7.15 -7.06
CA THR A 101 -5.41 -6.57 -5.76
C THR A 101 -4.17 -7.25 -5.18
N LEU A 102 -4.10 -8.59 -5.17
CA LEU A 102 -2.95 -9.32 -4.61
C LEU A 102 -1.65 -8.98 -5.36
N PHE A 103 -1.73 -8.83 -6.68
CA PHE A 103 -0.59 -8.41 -7.49
C PHE A 103 -0.11 -7.00 -7.11
N LEU A 104 -1.03 -6.04 -6.95
CA LEU A 104 -0.70 -4.66 -6.55
C LEU A 104 -0.14 -4.59 -5.12
N LEU A 105 -0.67 -5.40 -4.19
CA LEU A 105 -0.08 -5.53 -2.85
C LEU A 105 1.33 -6.13 -2.91
N GLY A 106 1.57 -7.09 -3.79
CA GLY A 106 2.90 -7.64 -4.06
C GLY A 106 3.86 -6.57 -4.59
N GLN A 107 3.41 -5.72 -5.52
CA GLN A 107 4.21 -4.59 -6.02
C GLN A 107 4.51 -3.57 -4.92
N THR A 108 3.55 -3.31 -4.02
CA THR A 108 3.77 -2.43 -2.87
C THR A 108 4.93 -2.94 -2.02
N VAL A 109 4.89 -4.22 -1.65
CA VAL A 109 5.95 -4.86 -0.84
C VAL A 109 7.29 -4.83 -1.57
N ALA A 110 7.32 -5.18 -2.86
CA ALA A 110 8.55 -5.19 -3.65
C ALA A 110 9.20 -3.80 -3.72
N ASN A 111 8.40 -2.76 -3.93
CA ASN A 111 8.89 -1.38 -3.95
C ASN A 111 9.40 -0.90 -2.58
N ILE A 112 8.72 -1.27 -1.48
CA ILE A 112 9.24 -1.00 -0.12
C ILE A 112 10.61 -1.68 0.06
N THR A 113 10.74 -2.96 -0.31
CA THR A 113 12.00 -3.69 -0.20
C THR A 113 13.12 -3.04 -1.03
N LEU A 114 12.83 -2.64 -2.27
CA LEU A 114 13.82 -1.96 -3.12
C LEU A 114 14.23 -0.61 -2.53
N ALA A 115 13.29 0.14 -1.97
CA ALA A 115 13.60 1.41 -1.32
C ALA A 115 14.51 1.23 -0.10
N THR A 116 14.24 0.23 0.74
CA THR A 116 15.10 -0.09 1.90
C THR A 116 16.50 -0.49 1.47
N LEU A 117 16.64 -1.37 0.47
CA LEU A 117 17.95 -1.80 -0.03
C LEU A 117 18.76 -0.61 -0.56
N LEU A 118 18.13 0.30 -1.31
CA LEU A 118 18.80 1.50 -1.83
C LEU A 118 19.17 2.51 -0.75
N ALA A 119 18.40 2.59 0.34
CA ALA A 119 18.75 3.45 1.47
C ALA A 119 19.94 2.91 2.26
N ASP A 120 20.05 1.58 2.39
CA ASP A 120 21.15 0.91 3.10
C ASP A 120 22.48 0.97 2.34
N GLU A 121 22.47 0.98 1.00
CA GLU A 121 23.70 1.03 0.18
C GLU A 121 24.49 2.35 0.31
N GLU A 122 23.86 3.43 0.79
CA GLU A 122 24.48 4.76 0.95
C GLU A 122 24.90 5.10 2.40
N SER A 123 24.64 4.20 3.36
CA SER A 123 24.93 4.37 4.79
C SER A 123 26.30 3.80 5.19
#